data_AF-A0A8J2JUM5-F1
#
_entry.id   AF-A0A8J2JUM5-F1
#
_cell.length_a   1.000
_cell.length_b   1.000
_cell.length_c   1.000
_cell.angle_alpha   90.00
_cell.angle_beta   90.00
_cell.angle_gamma   90.00
#
_symmetry.space_group_name_H-M   'P 1'
#
loop_
_entity.id
_entity.type
_entity.pdbx_description
1 polymer ?
#
loop_
_entity_poly.entity_id
_entity_poly.type
_entity_poly.pdbx_seq_one_letter_code
_entity_poly.pdbx_strand_id
1 'polypeptide(L)'
;TPEEAKSYRWNPFDATKVWLQSDFPFIPVGKVIFNRNPNDHFSEVEMAAFDPSNLVPGIEMSPDPLLHGRAFAYLDTQRYRLGPNFQQFPVNRPKFQNSLDRDGACALNNGAGMPNYYPNSFDCSRVDTSAEESKYPLSGEVDRVDTRDDDNYSQPKIFLDGLSPPERARLITELSSDLANAIERIRNVVLIELAKIDPKLSNDVRMRIIQINTT
;
A
#
# COMPACT_ATOMS: atom_id res chain seq x y z
N THR A 1 11.51 -13.23 10.74
CA THR A 1 12.72 -12.44 11.06
C THR A 1 13.45 -12.08 9.79
N PRO A 2 14.49 -11.21 9.83
CA PRO A 2 15.32 -10.93 8.65
C PRO A 2 15.97 -12.18 8.05
N GLU A 3 16.28 -13.20 8.84
CA GLU A 3 16.81 -14.48 8.37
C GLU A 3 15.76 -15.28 7.61
N GLU A 4 14.54 -15.39 8.15
CA GLU A 4 13.43 -16.08 7.48
C GLU A 4 13.07 -15.42 6.15
N ALA A 5 13.15 -14.08 6.05
CA ALA A 5 12.88 -13.34 4.82
C ALA A 5 13.83 -13.74 3.67
N LYS A 6 15.07 -14.16 3.96
CA LYS A 6 16.05 -14.58 2.94
C LYS A 6 15.75 -15.95 2.33
N SER A 7 15.06 -16.81 3.07
CA SER A 7 14.79 -18.20 2.68
C SER A 7 13.31 -18.49 2.45
N TYR A 8 12.44 -17.50 2.58
CA TYR A 8 11.01 -17.70 2.35
C TYR A 8 10.75 -18.01 0.88
N ARG A 9 9.81 -18.93 0.62
CA ARG A 9 9.55 -19.49 -0.72
C ARG A 9 9.01 -18.48 -1.74
N TRP A 10 8.47 -17.36 -1.27
CA TRP A 10 8.05 -16.24 -2.09
C TRP A 10 8.81 -14.99 -1.67
N ASN A 11 8.92 -14.02 -2.57
CA ASN A 11 9.43 -12.71 -2.22
C ASN A 11 8.55 -12.10 -1.09
N PRO A 12 9.08 -11.90 0.14
CA PRO A 12 8.29 -11.39 1.26
C PRO A 12 7.92 -9.92 1.10
N PHE A 13 8.48 -9.23 0.09
CA PHE A 13 8.26 -7.82 -0.23
C PHE A 13 7.47 -7.62 -1.54
N ASP A 14 6.92 -8.70 -2.11
CA ASP A 14 6.00 -8.62 -3.24
C ASP A 14 4.57 -8.40 -2.72
N ALA A 15 4.00 -7.23 -3.00
CA ALA A 15 2.65 -6.86 -2.58
C ALA A 15 1.52 -7.72 -3.18
N THR A 16 1.82 -8.56 -4.17
CA THR A 16 0.87 -9.55 -4.72
C THR A 16 0.84 -10.86 -3.92
N LYS A 17 1.70 -11.00 -2.92
CA LYS A 17 1.82 -12.20 -2.08
C LYS A 17 1.35 -11.92 -0.65
N VAL A 18 0.72 -12.93 -0.06
CA VAL A 18 0.47 -12.99 1.38
C VAL A 18 1.48 -13.90 2.07
N TRP A 19 1.79 -13.57 3.32
CA TRP A 19 2.45 -14.50 4.23
C TRP A 19 1.37 -15.45 4.76
N LEU A 20 1.54 -16.77 4.59
CA LEU A 20 0.49 -17.70 5.03
C LEU A 20 0.41 -17.69 6.55
N GLN A 21 -0.83 -17.65 7.06
CA GLN A 21 -1.09 -17.69 8.50
C GLN A 21 -0.62 -19.01 9.15
N SER A 22 -0.49 -20.08 8.36
CA SER A 22 0.11 -21.35 8.80
C SER A 22 1.58 -21.21 9.18
N ASP A 23 2.29 -20.28 8.55
CA ASP A 23 3.72 -20.07 8.72
C ASP A 23 3.96 -18.93 9.72
N PHE A 24 3.15 -17.87 9.60
CA PHE A 24 3.23 -16.66 10.41
C PHE A 24 1.85 -16.36 11.02
N PRO A 25 1.52 -16.96 12.17
CA PRO A 25 0.24 -16.73 12.83
C PRO A 25 0.12 -15.28 13.32
N PHE A 26 -1.10 -14.75 13.35
CA PHE A 26 -1.35 -13.40 13.84
C PHE A 26 -0.96 -13.25 15.31
N ILE A 27 -0.27 -12.14 15.60
CA ILE A 27 0.07 -11.73 16.96
C ILE A 27 -0.87 -10.58 17.36
N PRO A 28 -1.73 -10.75 18.37
CA PRO A 28 -2.59 -9.67 18.84
C PRO A 28 -1.79 -8.50 19.41
N VAL A 29 -2.06 -7.27 18.95
CA VAL A 29 -1.39 -6.04 19.43
C VAL A 29 -2.35 -5.14 20.21
N GLY A 30 -3.54 -4.87 19.66
CA GLY A 30 -4.48 -3.93 20.27
C GLY A 30 -5.79 -3.84 19.49
N LYS A 31 -6.60 -2.81 19.81
CA LYS A 31 -7.90 -2.55 19.16
C LYS A 31 -8.01 -1.08 18.78
N VAL A 32 -8.51 -0.82 17.57
CA VAL A 32 -8.89 0.53 17.11
C VAL A 32 -10.40 0.68 17.31
N ILE A 33 -10.82 1.79 17.92
CA ILE A 33 -12.24 2.09 18.19
C ILE A 33 -12.57 3.43 17.53
N PHE A 34 -13.51 3.43 16.60
CA PHE A 34 -14.07 4.64 16.00
C PHE A 34 -15.35 5.02 16.77
N ASN A 35 -15.28 6.09 17.55
CA ASN A 35 -16.35 6.48 18.50
C ASN A 35 -16.88 7.91 18.29
N ARG A 36 -16.48 8.58 17.20
CA ARG A 36 -16.88 9.95 16.89
C ARG A 36 -17.01 10.14 15.38
N ASN A 37 -18.11 10.75 14.96
CA ASN A 37 -18.24 11.24 13.58
C ASN A 37 -17.52 12.59 13.41
N PRO A 38 -17.11 12.94 12.18
CA PRO A 38 -16.66 14.29 11.85
C PRO A 38 -17.74 15.34 12.16
N ASN A 39 -17.35 16.51 12.66
CA ASN A 39 -18.28 17.64 12.81
C ASN A 39 -18.54 18.32 11.46
N ASP A 40 -17.51 18.38 10.61
CA ASP A 40 -17.59 18.88 9.25
C ASP A 40 -16.83 17.94 8.30
N HIS A 41 -17.53 17.45 7.27
CA HIS A 41 -16.98 16.46 6.36
C HIS A 41 -15.81 17.02 5.54
N PHE A 42 -15.91 18.27 5.09
CA PHE A 42 -14.88 18.83 4.23
C PHE A 42 -13.56 18.98 4.99
N SER A 43 -13.57 19.65 6.14
CA SER A 43 -12.36 19.94 6.91
C SER A 43 -11.74 18.73 7.62
N GLU A 44 -12.53 17.71 7.98
CA GLU A 44 -12.02 16.52 8.68
C GLU A 44 -11.88 15.27 7.79
N VAL A 45 -12.55 15.19 6.63
CA VAL A 45 -12.46 14.02 5.74
C VAL A 45 -11.81 14.39 4.40
N GLU A 46 -12.35 15.36 3.67
CA GLU A 46 -11.80 15.73 2.34
C GLU A 46 -10.39 16.29 2.45
N MET A 47 -10.13 17.06 3.52
CA MET A 47 -8.83 17.68 3.77
C MET A 47 -7.84 16.75 4.50
N ALA A 48 -8.26 15.54 4.86
CA ALA A 48 -7.37 14.57 5.49
C ALA A 48 -6.26 14.12 4.52
N ALA A 49 -5.07 13.91 5.08
CA ALA A 49 -3.89 13.50 4.35
C ALA A 49 -3.17 12.39 5.12
N PHE A 50 -2.98 11.25 4.46
CA PHE A 50 -2.27 10.08 5.00
C PHE A 50 -1.07 9.80 4.13
N ASP A 51 0.10 9.67 4.71
CA ASP A 51 1.33 9.43 3.96
C ASP A 51 2.07 8.23 4.58
N PRO A 52 2.35 7.16 3.82
CA PRO A 52 3.12 6.02 4.29
C PRO A 52 4.52 6.38 4.81
N SER A 53 5.08 7.52 4.41
CA SER A 53 6.37 8.03 4.90
C SER A 53 6.29 8.70 6.28
N ASN A 54 5.09 9.01 6.79
CA ASN A 54 4.89 9.53 8.15
C ASN A 54 5.02 8.42 9.19
N LEU A 55 6.23 7.90 9.35
CA LEU A 55 6.59 6.86 10.30
C LEU A 55 7.00 7.45 11.66
N VAL A 56 7.03 6.59 12.67
CA VAL A 56 7.48 6.92 14.04
C VAL A 56 8.62 5.98 14.43
N PRO A 57 9.55 6.39 15.32
CA PRO A 57 10.64 5.54 15.76
C PRO A 57 10.15 4.16 16.21
N GLY A 58 10.78 3.10 15.69
CA GLY A 58 10.38 1.71 15.88
C GLY A 58 9.54 1.10 14.76
N ILE A 59 9.12 1.89 13.76
CA ILE A 59 8.46 1.41 12.55
C ILE A 59 9.20 1.98 11.34
N GLU A 60 9.66 1.10 10.44
CA GLU A 60 10.46 1.45 9.27
C GLU A 60 9.88 0.84 7.98
N MET A 61 10.28 1.37 6.82
CA MET A 61 9.85 0.82 5.53
C MET A 61 10.56 -0.50 5.21
N SER A 62 9.82 -1.44 4.63
CA SER A 62 10.40 -2.63 4.01
C SER A 62 10.86 -2.33 2.57
N PRO A 63 11.77 -3.12 1.96
CA PRO A 63 12.22 -2.95 0.57
C PRO A 63 11.17 -3.30 -0.50
N ASP A 64 9.88 -3.24 -0.18
CA ASP A 64 8.80 -3.35 -1.16
C ASP A 64 8.85 -2.15 -2.13
N PRO A 65 9.00 -2.36 -3.45
CA PRO A 65 9.09 -1.28 -4.43
C PRO A 65 7.79 -0.45 -4.53
N LEU A 66 6.63 -1.05 -4.32
CA LEU A 66 5.35 -0.32 -4.28
C LEU A 66 5.27 0.57 -3.05
N LEU A 67 5.72 0.10 -1.88
CA LEU A 67 5.76 0.91 -0.67
C LEU A 67 6.66 2.15 -0.86
N HIS A 68 7.84 1.97 -1.44
CA HIS A 68 8.76 3.07 -1.74
C HIS A 68 8.18 4.08 -2.73
N GLY A 69 7.52 3.61 -3.80
CA GLY A 69 6.82 4.50 -4.73
C GLY A 69 5.74 5.34 -4.03
N ARG A 70 4.99 4.73 -3.10
CA ARG A 70 3.95 5.41 -2.32
C ARG A 70 4.53 6.44 -1.35
N ALA A 71 5.65 6.15 -0.69
CA ALA A 71 6.31 7.09 0.22
C ALA A 71 6.62 8.45 -0.45
N PHE A 72 6.95 8.44 -1.75
CA PHE A 72 7.08 9.66 -2.53
C PHE A 72 5.73 10.23 -3.00
N ALA A 73 4.89 9.38 -3.61
CA ALA A 73 3.70 9.84 -4.33
C ALA A 73 2.66 10.55 -3.45
N TYR A 74 2.52 10.13 -2.18
CA TYR A 74 1.50 10.68 -1.29
C TYR A 74 1.84 12.11 -0.87
N LEU A 75 3.08 12.38 -0.46
CA LEU A 75 3.49 13.72 -0.09
C LEU A 75 3.34 14.71 -1.25
N ASP A 76 3.79 14.28 -2.44
CA ASP A 76 3.74 15.09 -3.65
C ASP A 76 2.30 15.44 -4.03
N THR A 77 1.40 14.43 -4.11
CA THR A 77 0.00 14.69 -4.46
C THR A 77 -0.71 15.54 -3.40
N GLN A 78 -0.36 15.42 -2.12
CA GLN A 78 -0.96 16.20 -1.05
C GLN A 78 -0.55 17.66 -1.14
N ARG A 79 0.72 17.97 -1.43
CA ARG A 79 1.17 19.34 -1.67
C ARG A 79 0.43 19.99 -2.83
N TYR A 80 0.17 19.25 -3.91
CA TYR A 80 -0.61 19.74 -5.03
C TYR A 80 -2.10 19.94 -4.65
N ARG A 81 -2.72 18.92 -4.06
CA ARG A 81 -4.17 18.89 -3.76
C ARG A 81 -4.58 19.87 -2.66
N LEU A 82 -3.76 20.01 -1.63
CA LEU A 82 -4.10 20.71 -0.38
C LEU A 82 -3.22 21.95 -0.13
N GLY A 83 -2.16 22.13 -0.91
CA GLY A 83 -1.18 23.20 -0.73
C GLY A 83 0.03 22.76 0.11
N PRO A 84 1.13 23.54 0.09
CA PRO A 84 2.39 23.16 0.74
C PRO A 84 2.29 23.06 2.26
N ASN A 85 1.36 23.80 2.87
CA ASN A 85 1.16 23.85 4.32
C ASN A 85 0.00 22.97 4.83
N PHE A 86 -0.43 21.96 4.07
CA PHE A 86 -1.58 21.10 4.43
C PHE A 86 -1.45 20.40 5.79
N GLN A 87 -0.21 20.15 6.23
CA GLN A 87 0.09 19.57 7.55
C GLN A 87 -0.34 20.49 8.69
N GLN A 88 -0.58 21.79 8.44
CA GLN A 88 -1.06 22.73 9.45
C GLN A 88 -2.57 22.67 9.67
N PHE A 89 -3.33 21.96 8.80
CA PHE A 89 -4.76 21.78 8.99
C PHE A 89 -5.07 20.97 10.25
N PRO A 90 -6.14 21.28 11.01
CA PRO A 90 -6.41 20.65 12.29
C PRO A 90 -6.43 19.11 12.27
N VAL A 91 -6.93 18.50 11.18
CA VAL A 91 -6.98 17.03 11.03
C VAL A 91 -5.61 16.39 10.73
N ASN A 92 -4.70 17.13 10.09
CA ASN A 92 -3.37 16.63 9.69
C ASN A 92 -2.27 17.02 10.67
N ARG A 93 -2.55 17.97 11.57
CA ARG A 93 -1.53 18.56 12.44
C ARG A 93 -1.00 17.54 13.44
N PRO A 94 0.33 17.30 13.48
CA PRO A 94 0.90 16.42 14.48
C PRO A 94 0.75 17.04 15.88
N LYS A 95 0.62 16.19 16.91
CA LYS A 95 0.51 16.64 18.31
C LYS A 95 1.80 17.32 18.80
N PHE A 96 2.94 16.92 18.25
CA PHE A 96 4.25 17.49 18.51
C PHE A 96 4.88 17.83 17.17
N GLN A 97 5.29 19.07 16.97
CA GLN A 97 5.89 19.54 15.72
C GLN A 97 7.18 20.27 16.02
N ASN A 98 8.25 19.84 15.36
CA ASN A 98 9.53 20.51 15.42
C ASN A 98 10.15 20.60 14.03
N SER A 99 9.61 21.50 13.19
CA SER A 99 10.06 21.68 11.81
C SER A 99 10.79 23.03 11.62
N LEU A 100 11.81 23.00 10.76
CA LEU A 100 12.50 24.18 10.26
C LEU A 100 11.84 24.78 9.01
N ASP A 101 10.79 24.15 8.46
CA ASP A 101 10.05 24.64 7.31
C ASP A 101 9.44 26.03 7.62
N ARG A 102 9.47 26.92 6.63
CA ARG A 102 8.96 28.29 6.68
C ARG A 102 8.21 28.63 5.39
N ASP A 103 7.39 29.67 5.48
CA ASP A 103 6.64 30.31 4.40
C ASP A 103 5.70 29.36 3.66
N GLY A 104 5.51 29.57 2.35
CA GLY A 104 4.56 28.82 1.52
C GLY A 104 3.12 29.37 1.60
N ALA A 105 2.32 29.01 0.60
CA ALA A 105 0.93 29.44 0.53
C ALA A 105 0.13 28.96 1.76
N CYS A 106 -0.74 29.84 2.28
CA CYS A 106 -1.63 29.57 3.41
C CYS A 106 -0.90 29.08 4.68
N ALA A 107 0.32 29.55 4.96
CA ALA A 107 0.99 29.28 6.22
C ALA A 107 0.18 29.87 7.40
N LEU A 108 -0.29 29.01 8.31
CA LEU A 108 -1.01 29.41 9.53
C LEU A 108 -0.05 29.68 10.69
N ASN A 109 1.12 29.05 10.67
CA ASN A 109 2.22 29.23 11.60
C ASN A 109 3.54 29.24 10.80
N ASN A 110 4.45 30.16 11.15
CA ASN A 110 5.72 30.39 10.46
C ASN A 110 6.94 30.43 11.41
N GLY A 111 6.89 29.67 12.52
CA GLY A 111 8.05 29.47 13.40
C GLY A 111 8.40 30.62 14.34
N ALA A 112 7.57 31.67 14.43
CA ALA A 112 7.59 32.71 15.46
C ALA A 112 8.97 33.36 15.74
N GLY A 113 9.79 33.59 14.72
CA GLY A 113 11.10 34.23 14.85
C GLY A 113 12.25 33.30 15.31
N MET A 114 11.97 31.99 15.45
CA MET A 114 13.00 31.00 15.71
C MET A 114 13.96 30.85 14.52
N PRO A 115 15.25 30.55 14.74
CA PRO A 115 16.20 30.25 13.67
C PRO A 115 15.63 29.21 12.69
N ASN A 116 15.85 29.45 11.40
CA ASN A 116 15.34 28.61 10.30
C ASN A 116 16.46 27.80 9.60
N TYR A 117 17.59 27.60 10.28
CA TYR A 117 18.76 26.89 9.74
C TYR A 117 19.37 25.95 10.79
N TYR A 118 20.06 24.91 10.34
CA TYR A 118 20.79 23.95 11.18
C TYR A 118 22.13 23.56 10.53
N PRO A 119 23.24 23.42 11.27
CA PRO A 119 23.37 23.71 12.71
C PRO A 119 23.34 25.21 13.01
N ASN A 120 22.99 25.58 14.24
CA ASN A 120 22.98 26.98 14.70
C ASN A 120 23.40 27.09 16.17
N SER A 121 23.68 28.32 16.62
CA SER A 121 24.19 28.61 17.97
C SER A 121 23.11 28.96 18.99
N PHE A 122 21.84 28.69 18.70
CA PHE A 122 20.71 28.94 19.60
C PHE A 122 20.22 27.64 20.24
N ASP A 123 19.60 27.72 21.41
CA ASP A 123 18.95 26.57 22.07
C ASP A 123 17.64 26.21 21.38
N CYS A 124 17.75 25.67 20.17
CA CYS A 124 16.63 25.18 19.38
C CYS A 124 16.84 23.73 18.96
N SER A 125 15.91 23.25 18.13
CA SER A 125 15.76 21.90 17.61
C SER A 125 17.08 21.24 17.25
N ARG A 126 17.40 20.12 17.92
CA ARG A 126 18.56 19.27 17.62
C ARG A 126 18.11 17.98 16.98
N VAL A 127 18.99 17.40 16.16
CA VAL A 127 18.80 16.04 15.63
C VAL A 127 18.77 15.07 16.79
N ASP A 128 17.72 14.26 16.87
CA ASP A 128 17.60 13.18 17.84
C ASP A 128 18.23 11.91 17.26
N THR A 129 19.44 11.57 17.69
CA THR A 129 20.15 10.38 17.23
C THR A 129 19.58 9.08 17.81
N SER A 130 18.65 9.14 18.77
CA SER A 130 17.96 7.94 19.25
C SER A 130 16.91 7.40 18.27
N ALA A 131 16.57 8.19 17.24
CA ALA A 131 15.62 7.86 16.19
C ALA A 131 16.28 7.44 14.86
N GLU A 132 17.58 7.12 14.85
CA GLU A 132 18.27 6.62 13.66
C GLU A 132 17.65 5.31 13.14
N GLU A 133 17.53 5.17 11.82
CA GLU A 133 17.00 3.97 11.18
C GLU A 133 17.93 2.75 11.32
N SER A 134 17.32 1.57 11.24
CA SER A 134 18.03 0.30 11.29
C SER A 134 18.96 0.12 10.09
N LYS A 135 20.20 -0.31 10.35
CA LYS A 135 21.19 -0.64 9.30
C LYS A 135 21.02 -2.09 8.88
N TYR A 136 20.91 -2.34 7.58
CA TYR A 136 20.84 -3.68 7.01
C TYR A 136 21.78 -3.82 5.80
N PRO A 137 22.35 -5.03 5.57
CA PRO A 137 23.26 -5.25 4.44
C PRO A 137 22.50 -5.23 3.11
N LEU A 138 23.11 -4.65 2.09
CA LEU A 138 22.65 -4.65 0.71
C LEU A 138 23.58 -5.48 -0.17
N SER A 139 23.03 -6.14 -1.18
CA SER A 139 23.77 -6.94 -2.16
C SER A 139 23.09 -6.87 -3.52
N GLY A 140 23.88 -6.93 -4.59
CA GLY A 140 23.39 -6.87 -5.98
C GLY A 140 23.88 -5.63 -6.72
N GLU A 141 23.37 -5.45 -7.93
CA GLU A 141 23.65 -4.29 -8.78
C GLU A 141 22.48 -3.32 -8.75
N VAL A 142 22.77 -2.03 -8.98
CA VAL A 142 21.72 -1.01 -9.11
C VAL A 142 21.16 -1.12 -10.53
N ASP A 143 20.05 -1.82 -10.68
CA ASP A 143 19.38 -2.03 -11.96
C ASP A 143 17.85 -2.12 -11.81
N ARG A 144 17.14 -2.08 -12.93
CA ARG A 144 15.70 -2.37 -13.02
C ARG A 144 15.49 -3.87 -13.05
N VAL A 145 15.41 -4.48 -11.88
CA VAL A 145 15.14 -5.91 -11.74
C VAL A 145 13.74 -6.24 -12.26
N ASP A 146 13.66 -7.17 -13.19
CA ASP A 146 12.41 -7.64 -13.77
C ASP A 146 11.84 -8.80 -12.95
N THR A 147 10.58 -8.68 -12.51
CA THR A 147 9.87 -9.67 -11.69
C THR A 147 8.76 -10.39 -12.46
N ARG A 148 8.73 -10.30 -13.80
CA ARG A 148 7.65 -10.90 -14.61
C ARG A 148 7.54 -12.42 -14.49
N ASP A 149 8.67 -13.07 -14.23
CA ASP A 149 8.77 -14.54 -14.14
C ASP A 149 8.57 -15.05 -12.71
N ASP A 150 8.24 -14.16 -11.76
CA ASP A 150 7.84 -14.53 -10.41
C ASP A 150 6.56 -15.39 -10.44
N ASP A 151 6.36 -16.16 -9.37
CA ASP A 151 5.18 -17.03 -9.24
C ASP A 151 3.89 -16.21 -9.17
N ASN A 152 3.09 -16.25 -10.24
CA ASN A 152 1.82 -15.52 -10.33
C ASN A 152 0.58 -16.39 -10.09
N TYR A 153 0.74 -17.70 -9.85
CA TYR A 153 -0.38 -18.65 -9.95
C TYR A 153 -0.61 -19.48 -8.69
N SER A 154 0.42 -19.74 -7.87
CA SER A 154 0.27 -20.61 -6.71
C SER A 154 -0.67 -20.03 -5.65
N GLN A 155 -0.53 -18.74 -5.29
CA GLN A 155 -1.40 -18.13 -4.27
C GLN A 155 -2.85 -17.94 -4.73
N PRO A 156 -3.13 -17.53 -5.99
CA PRO A 156 -4.49 -17.57 -6.53
C PRO A 156 -5.11 -18.97 -6.48
N LYS A 157 -4.31 -20.03 -6.70
CA LYS A 157 -4.79 -21.41 -6.58
C LYS A 157 -5.12 -21.79 -5.14
N ILE A 158 -4.27 -21.43 -4.18
CA ILE A 158 -4.53 -21.63 -2.75
C ILE A 158 -5.83 -20.91 -2.34
N PHE A 159 -6.03 -19.68 -2.81
CA PHE A 159 -7.28 -18.94 -2.57
C PHE A 159 -8.49 -19.67 -3.16
N LEU A 160 -8.42 -20.10 -4.43
CA LEU A 160 -9.50 -20.82 -5.10
C LEU A 160 -9.87 -22.12 -4.38
N ASP A 161 -8.87 -22.86 -3.89
CA ASP A 161 -9.07 -24.11 -3.15
C ASP A 161 -9.69 -23.89 -1.77
N GLY A 162 -9.51 -22.71 -1.19
CA GLY A 162 -10.14 -22.30 0.07
C GLY A 162 -11.61 -21.90 -0.07
N LEU A 163 -12.14 -21.71 -1.28
CA LEU A 163 -13.52 -21.30 -1.51
C LEU A 163 -14.50 -22.48 -1.37
N SER A 164 -15.61 -22.24 -0.68
CA SER A 164 -16.75 -23.15 -0.70
C SER A 164 -17.40 -23.22 -2.10
N PRO A 165 -18.15 -24.28 -2.43
CA PRO A 165 -18.81 -24.38 -3.74
C PRO A 165 -19.70 -23.18 -4.09
N PRO A 166 -20.53 -22.62 -3.18
CA PRO A 166 -21.30 -21.41 -3.47
C PRO A 166 -20.43 -20.16 -3.71
N GLU A 167 -19.30 -20.01 -3.01
CA GLU A 167 -18.37 -18.90 -3.23
C GLU A 167 -17.69 -19.01 -4.60
N ARG A 168 -17.25 -20.20 -4.96
CA ARG A 168 -16.66 -20.46 -6.28
C ARG A 168 -17.66 -20.17 -7.41
N ALA A 169 -18.93 -20.53 -7.24
CA ALA A 169 -19.98 -20.22 -8.22
C ALA A 169 -20.21 -18.70 -8.38
N ARG A 170 -20.16 -17.93 -7.29
CA ARG A 170 -20.21 -16.46 -7.34
C ARG A 170 -18.99 -15.89 -8.05
N LEU A 171 -17.79 -16.36 -7.73
CA LEU A 171 -16.55 -15.93 -8.40
C LEU A 171 -16.64 -16.12 -9.92
N ILE A 172 -17.08 -17.29 -10.38
CA ILE A 172 -17.29 -17.57 -11.81
C ILE A 172 -18.30 -16.59 -12.41
N THR A 173 -19.40 -16.32 -11.70
CA THR A 173 -20.46 -15.42 -12.15
C THR A 173 -19.95 -14.00 -12.33
N GLU A 174 -19.24 -13.45 -11.34
CA GLU A 174 -18.68 -12.09 -11.41
C GLU A 174 -17.63 -11.98 -12.51
N LEU A 175 -16.67 -12.92 -12.57
CA LEU A 175 -15.63 -12.93 -13.62
C LEU A 175 -16.24 -12.99 -15.02
N SER A 176 -17.23 -13.88 -15.22
CA SER A 176 -17.87 -14.02 -16.52
C SER A 176 -18.69 -12.79 -16.93
N SER A 177 -19.38 -12.15 -15.98
CA SER A 177 -20.20 -10.97 -16.24
C SER A 177 -19.36 -9.78 -16.68
N ASP A 178 -18.22 -9.55 -16.01
CA ASP A 178 -17.31 -8.48 -16.38
C ASP A 178 -16.59 -8.78 -17.71
N LEU A 179 -16.03 -9.98 -17.85
CA LEU A 179 -15.31 -10.38 -19.07
C LEU A 179 -16.20 -10.44 -20.31
N ALA A 180 -17.50 -10.71 -20.17
CA ALA A 180 -18.45 -10.67 -21.27
C ALA A 180 -18.56 -9.29 -21.94
N ASN A 181 -18.10 -8.22 -21.30
CA ASN A 181 -18.05 -6.87 -21.90
C ASN A 181 -16.72 -6.57 -22.60
N ALA A 182 -15.66 -7.34 -22.33
CA ALA A 182 -14.36 -7.13 -22.96
C ALA A 182 -14.38 -7.57 -24.44
N ILE A 183 -13.45 -7.10 -25.27
CA ILE A 183 -13.28 -7.64 -26.63
C ILE A 183 -12.75 -9.08 -26.58
N GLU A 184 -13.11 -9.91 -27.56
CA GLU A 184 -12.79 -11.34 -27.59
C GLU A 184 -11.29 -11.64 -27.40
N ARG A 185 -10.42 -10.85 -28.05
CA ARG A 185 -8.96 -10.99 -27.91
C ARG A 185 -8.50 -10.91 -26.45
N ILE A 186 -9.08 -10.00 -25.67
CA ILE A 186 -8.74 -9.81 -24.25
C ILE A 186 -9.34 -10.94 -23.41
N ARG A 187 -10.58 -11.35 -23.68
CA ARG A 187 -11.19 -12.51 -23.02
C ARG A 187 -10.32 -13.75 -23.14
N ASN A 188 -9.80 -14.02 -24.34
CA ASN A 188 -8.96 -15.18 -24.59
C ASN A 188 -7.65 -15.15 -23.80
N VAL A 189 -7.01 -13.99 -23.69
CA VAL A 189 -5.80 -13.82 -22.85
C VAL A 189 -6.11 -14.10 -21.39
N VAL A 190 -7.18 -13.52 -20.83
CA VAL A 190 -7.56 -13.74 -19.43
C VAL A 190 -7.91 -15.21 -19.17
N LEU A 191 -8.63 -15.86 -20.08
CA LEU A 191 -8.96 -17.28 -19.96
C LEU A 191 -7.69 -18.17 -19.97
N ILE A 192 -6.65 -17.80 -20.72
CA ILE A 192 -5.36 -18.50 -20.70
C ILE A 192 -4.68 -18.33 -19.33
N GLU A 193 -4.67 -17.12 -18.78
CA GLU A 193 -4.11 -16.87 -17.45
C GLU A 193 -4.87 -17.60 -16.34
N LEU A 194 -6.21 -17.62 -16.40
CA LEU A 194 -7.04 -18.40 -15.48
C LEU A 194 -6.75 -19.90 -15.58
N ALA A 195 -6.46 -20.41 -16.78
CA ALA A 195 -6.15 -21.83 -16.96
C ALA A 195 -4.82 -22.24 -16.32
N LYS A 196 -3.86 -21.31 -16.19
CA LYS A 196 -2.61 -21.53 -15.45
C LYS A 196 -2.84 -21.63 -13.94
N ILE A 197 -3.91 -21.02 -13.43
CA ILE A 197 -4.35 -21.18 -12.03
C ILE A 197 -5.11 -22.51 -11.88
N ASP A 198 -6.20 -22.66 -12.63
CA ASP A 198 -7.06 -23.86 -12.60
C ASP A 198 -7.79 -24.02 -13.95
N PRO A 199 -7.52 -25.08 -14.73
CA PRO A 199 -8.16 -25.30 -16.02
C PRO A 199 -9.70 -25.38 -15.95
N LYS A 200 -10.23 -25.92 -14.85
CA LYS A 200 -11.67 -26.01 -14.63
C LYS A 200 -12.30 -24.62 -14.45
N LEU A 201 -11.69 -23.75 -13.63
CA LEU A 201 -12.13 -22.35 -13.49
C LEU A 201 -12.21 -21.64 -14.84
N SER A 202 -11.16 -21.74 -15.66
CA SER A 202 -11.14 -21.13 -17.00
C SER A 202 -12.27 -21.65 -17.88
N ASN A 203 -12.50 -22.96 -17.90
CA ASN A 203 -13.59 -23.55 -18.67
C ASN A 203 -14.97 -23.09 -18.19
N ASP A 204 -15.21 -23.09 -16.88
CA ASP A 204 -16.49 -22.69 -16.30
C ASP A 204 -16.81 -21.21 -16.61
N VAL A 205 -15.80 -20.32 -16.50
CA VAL A 205 -15.93 -18.90 -16.89
C VAL A 205 -16.21 -18.76 -18.39
N ARG A 206 -15.49 -19.49 -19.25
CA ARG A 206 -15.71 -19.47 -20.70
C ARG A 206 -17.13 -19.88 -21.07
N MET A 207 -17.62 -20.99 -20.50
CA MET A 207 -18.96 -21.47 -20.77
C MET A 207 -20.02 -20.47 -20.32
N ARG A 208 -19.80 -19.80 -19.18
CA ARG A 208 -20.72 -18.78 -18.69
C ARG A 208 -20.75 -17.53 -19.57
N ILE A 209 -19.60 -17.08 -20.08
CA ILE A 209 -19.53 -15.97 -21.05
C ILE A 209 -20.33 -16.30 -22.33
N ILE A 210 -20.23 -17.54 -22.84
CA ILE A 210 -20.99 -17.97 -24.02
C ILE A 210 -22.49 -17.86 -23.75
N GLN A 211 -22.96 -18.33 -22.58
CA GLN A 211 -24.38 -18.23 -22.18
C GLN A 211 -24.87 -16.78 -22.12
N ILE A 212 -24.05 -15.87 -21.58
CA ILE A 212 -24.39 -14.44 -21.49
C ILE A 212 -24.56 -13.83 -22.89
N ASN A 213 -23.66 -14.12 -23.82
CA ASN A 213 -23.72 -13.55 -25.18
C ASN A 213 -24.86 -14.12 -26.04
N THR A 214 -25.43 -15.27 -25.66
CA THR A 214 -26.57 -15.88 -26.36
C THR A 214 -27.93 -15.45 -25.82
N THR A 215 -27.97 -14.73 -24.71
CA THR A 215 -29.20 -14.22 -24.07
C THR A 215 -29.43 -12.77 -24.47
#